data_AF-A0A1M7TFX2-F1
#
_entry.id   AF-A0A1M7TFX2-F1
#
_cell.length_a   1.000
_cell.length_b   1.000
_cell.length_c   1.000
_cell.angle_alpha   90.00
_cell.angle_beta   90.00
_cell.angle_gamma   90.00
#
_symmetry.space_group_name_H-M   'P 1'
#
loop_
_entity.id
_entity.type
_entity.pdbx_description
1 polymer ?
#
loop_
_entity_poly.entity_id
_entity_poly.type
_entity_poly.pdbx_seq_one_letter_code
_entity_poly.pdbx_strand_id
1 'polypeptide(L)' 'PVYKEYYRKKYAEATTHKHMRALILTARKLVNLVYYLLKNNVPYVPMK' A
#
# COMPACT_ATOMS: atom_id res chain seq x y z
N PRO A 1 1.15 11.06 -2.17
CA PRO A 1 0.00 11.27 -1.25
C PRO A 1 -0.74 9.96 -0.86
N VAL A 2 -1.04 9.09 -1.83
CA VAL A 2 -1.88 7.87 -1.66
C VAL A 2 -1.43 6.93 -0.54
N TYR A 3 -0.14 6.58 -0.48
CA TYR A 3 0.36 5.62 0.52
C TYR A 3 0.44 6.19 1.93
N LYS A 4 0.70 7.50 2.07
CA LYS A 4 0.75 8.17 3.38
C LYS A 4 -0.64 8.23 4.02
N GLU A 5 -1.66 8.52 3.22
CA GLU A 5 -3.05 8.52 3.67
C GLU A 5 -3.53 7.09 4.00
N TYR A 6 -3.18 6.13 3.14
CA TYR A 6 -3.44 4.71 3.41
C TYR A 6 -2.77 4.22 4.70
N TYR A 7 -1.50 4.58 4.93
CA TYR A 7 -0.80 4.27 6.18
C TYR A 7 -1.54 4.84 7.39
N ARG A 8 -1.90 6.14 7.34
CA ARG A 8 -2.63 6.81 8.44
C ARG A 8 -3.98 6.15 8.71
N LYS A 9 -4.72 5.78 7.66
CA LYS A 9 -5.97 5.05 7.77
C LYS A 9 -5.76 3.69 8.46
N LYS A 10 -4.78 2.89 8.01
CA LYS A 10 -4.46 1.59 8.61
C LYS A 10 -3.90 1.69 10.03
N TYR A 11 -3.23 2.80 10.34
CA TYR A 11 -2.77 3.09 11.68
C TYR A 11 -3.93 3.38 12.65
N ALA A 12 -4.94 4.12 12.20
CA ALA A 12 -6.14 4.42 12.99
C ALA A 12 -7.04 3.18 13.18
N GLU A 13 -7.13 2.31 12.17
CA GLU A 13 -7.92 1.07 12.22
C GLU A 13 -7.31 -0.01 13.13
N ALA A 14 -5.99 0.00 13.33
CA ALA A 14 -5.32 -1.02 14.13
C ALA A 14 -5.49 -0.75 15.64
N THR A 15 -5.89 -1.78 16.40
CA THR A 15 -6.01 -1.74 17.86
C THR A 15 -4.68 -2.04 18.56
N THR A 16 -3.90 -2.98 18.03
CA THR A 16 -2.57 -3.38 18.55
C THR A 16 -1.49 -3.31 17.47
N HIS A 17 -0.23 -3.13 17.87
CA HIS A 17 0.94 -3.07 16.96
C HIS A 17 0.73 -2.11 15.77
N LYS A 18 0.14 -0.93 16.03
CA LYS A 18 -0.38 -0.03 15.00
C LYS A 18 0.66 0.32 13.93
N HIS A 19 1.89 0.65 14.34
CA HIS A 19 2.96 1.01 13.41
C HIS A 19 3.39 -0.15 12.51
N MET A 20 3.68 -1.32 13.08
CA MET A 20 4.09 -2.50 12.30
C MET A 20 2.98 -2.95 11.35
N ARG A 21 1.72 -3.02 11.82
CA ARG A 21 0.58 -3.43 10.99
C ARG A 21 0.34 -2.45 9.84
N ALA A 22 0.32 -1.15 10.12
CA ALA A 22 0.14 -0.14 9.09
C ALA A 22 1.27 -0.16 8.06
N LEU A 23 2.52 -0.37 8.49
CA LEU A 23 3.67 -0.47 7.60
C LEU A 23 3.58 -1.70 6.69
N ILE A 24 3.30 -2.88 7.24
CA ILE A 24 3.17 -4.13 6.47
C ILE A 24 2.02 -4.04 5.46
N LEU A 25 0.87 -3.50 5.86
CA LEU A 25 -0.28 -3.35 4.96
C LEU A 25 0.01 -2.37 3.82
N THR A 26 0.78 -1.31 4.10
CA THR A 26 1.21 -0.34 3.08
C THR A 26 2.20 -0.98 2.12
N ALA A 27 3.17 -1.75 2.62
CA ALA A 27 4.12 -2.50 1.81
C ALA A 27 3.42 -3.54 0.92
N ARG A 28 2.46 -4.30 1.46
CA ARG A 28 1.66 -5.27 0.68
C ARG A 28 0.90 -4.61 -0.46
N LYS A 29 0.33 -3.41 -0.22
CA LYS A 29 -0.35 -2.65 -1.28
C LYS A 29 0.60 -2.26 -2.42
N LEU A 30 1.86 -1.93 -2.10
CA LEU A 30 2.88 -1.65 -3.10
C LEU A 30 3.33 -2.91 -3.85
N VAL A 31 3.62 -4.00 -3.13
CA VAL A 31 4.04 -5.26 -3.75
C VAL A 31 2.95 -5.81 -4.67
N ASN A 32 1.69 -5.74 -4.27
CA ASN A 32 0.56 -6.15 -5.11
C ASN A 32 0.48 -5.34 -6.41
N LEU A 33 0.78 -4.03 -6.37
CA LEU A 33 0.84 -3.21 -7.58
C LEU A 33 1.96 -3.68 -8.49
N VAL A 34 3.18 -3.83 -7.97
CA VAL A 34 4.33 -4.29 -8.76
C VAL A 34 4.04 -5.66 -9.39
N TYR A 35 3.49 -6.60 -8.60
CA TYR A 35 3.09 -7.90 -9.09
C TYR A 35 2.06 -7.81 -10.23
N TYR A 36 1.04 -6.97 -10.08
CA TYR A 36 0.02 -6.76 -11.10
C TYR A 36 0.61 -6.18 -12.40
N LEU A 37 1.52 -5.20 -12.30
CA LEU A 37 2.16 -4.59 -13.46
C LEU A 37 3.00 -5.63 -14.22
N LEU A 38 3.81 -6.40 -13.51
CA LEU A 38 4.64 -7.47 -14.09
C LEU A 38 3.78 -8.57 -14.72
N LYS A 39 2.72 -9.00 -14.03
CA LYS A 39 1.84 -10.06 -14.52
C LYS A 39 1.12 -9.70 -15.82
N ASN A 40 0.70 -8.46 -15.97
CA ASN A 40 -0.05 -8.00 -17.14
C ASN A 40 0.82 -7.33 -18.20
N ASN A 41 2.13 -7.22 -17.96
CA ASN A 41 3.09 -6.52 -18.82
C ASN A 41 2.67 -5.09 -19.18
N VAL A 42 2.02 -4.41 -18.22
CA VAL A 42 1.52 -3.04 -18.40
C VAL A 42 2.46 -2.02 -17.74
N PRO A 43 2.72 -0.87 -18.37
CA PRO A 43 3.52 0.18 -17.76
C PRO A 43 2.78 0.82 -16.58
N TYR A 44 3.53 1.29 -15.58
CA TYR A 44 2.97 2.04 -14.46
C TYR A 44 2.50 3.42 -14.93
N VAL A 45 1.19 3.67 -14.84
CA VAL A 45 0.58 4.99 -15.10
C VAL A 45 0.01 5.54 -13.80
N PRO A 46 0.73 6.43 -13.08
CA PRO A 46 0.17 7.09 -11.92
C PRO A 46 -0.97 8.01 -12.35
N MET A 47 -2.19 7.74 -11.88
CA MET A 47 -3.29 8.70 -12.00
C MET A 47 -2.90 9.97 -11.24
N LYS A 48 -2.92 11.11 -11.94
CA LYS A 48 -2.60 12.44 -11.41
C LYS A 48 -3.63 12.90 -10.39
#